data_AF-A0A669QZ76-F1
#
_entry.id   AF-A0A669QZ76-F1
#
_cell.length_a   1.000
_cell.length_b   1.000
_cell.length_c   1.000
_cell.angle_alpha   90.00
_cell.angle_beta   90.00
_cell.angle_gamma   90.00
#
_symmetry.space_group_name_H-M   'P 1'
#
loop_
_entity.id
_entity.type
_entity.pdbx_description
1 polymer ?
#
loop_
_entity_poly.entity_id
_entity_poly.type
_entity_poly.pdbx_seq_one_letter_code
_entity_poly.pdbx_strand_id
1 'polypeptide(L)'
;MTEPVFLTLILSFLDDVCGMPSNQPRFIFSRIIGGEEAVPHSWPWQVSIQISDQHICGGAVLDKEWVVTAAHSVCLGGQEGQWHPGLYQKQCDQQE
;
A
#
# COMPACT_ATOMS: atom_id res chain seq x y z
N MET A 1 17.28 31.81 21.30
CA MET A 1 16.55 31.69 20.01
C MET A 1 16.79 30.30 19.40
N THR A 2 16.49 29.25 20.17
CA THR A 2 16.46 27.87 19.66
C THR A 2 15.12 27.32 20.13
N GLU A 3 14.05 27.76 19.45
CA GLU A 3 12.70 27.32 19.76
C GLU A 3 12.59 25.83 19.40
N PRO A 4 12.28 24.94 20.35
CA PRO A 4 12.19 23.50 20.10
C PRO A 4 11.15 23.17 19.02
N VAL A 5 10.19 24.07 18.80
CA VAL A 5 9.13 23.97 17.80
C VAL A 5 9.67 23.90 16.37
N PHE A 6 10.77 24.58 16.05
CA PHE A 6 11.32 24.59 14.69
C PHE A 6 11.94 23.25 14.32
N LEU A 7 12.61 22.59 15.27
CA LEU A 7 13.15 21.24 15.09
C LEU A 7 12.02 20.20 15.02
N THR A 8 10.99 20.33 15.84
CA THR A 8 9.81 19.43 15.77
C THR A 8 9.07 19.56 14.43
N LEU A 9 8.96 20.77 13.88
CA LEU A 9 8.35 21.00 12.57
C LEU A 9 9.16 20.31 11.46
N ILE A 10 10.48 20.49 11.44
CA ILE A 10 11.39 19.86 10.47
C ILE A 10 11.27 18.33 10.56
N LEU A 11 11.23 17.76 11.77
CA LEU A 11 11.09 16.31 11.97
C LEU A 11 9.72 15.77 11.53
N SER A 12 8.63 16.53 11.70
CA SER A 12 7.30 16.14 11.22
C SER A 12 7.14 16.11 9.69
N PHE A 13 8.04 16.78 8.96
CA PHE A 13 8.05 16.74 7.49
C PHE A 13 8.77 15.52 6.91
N LEU A 14 9.49 14.74 7.73
CA LEU A 14 10.26 13.57 7.27
C LEU A 14 9.46 12.26 7.23
N ASP A 15 8.22 12.24 7.75
CA ASP A 15 7.40 11.02 7.83
C ASP A 15 6.67 10.66 6.52
N ASP A 16 6.69 11.52 5.49
CA ASP A 16 5.99 11.32 4.22
C ASP A 16 6.91 10.88 3.05
N VAL A 17 8.01 10.20 3.36
CA VAL A 17 8.87 9.62 2.31
C VAL A 17 8.41 8.20 1.98
N CYS A 18 7.94 7.99 0.74
CA CYS A 18 7.48 6.68 0.26
C CYS A 18 8.63 5.83 -0.32
N GLY A 19 8.39 4.52 -0.49
CA GLY A 19 9.32 3.61 -1.18
C GLY A 19 10.53 3.13 -0.37
N MET A 20 10.61 3.45 0.92
CA MET A 20 11.69 2.97 1.81
C MET A 20 11.18 1.91 2.79
N PRO A 21 11.52 0.63 2.61
CA PRO A 21 11.13 -0.41 3.57
C PRO A 21 12.06 -0.46 4.78
N SER A 22 11.48 -0.63 5.98
CA SER A 22 12.26 -0.88 7.21
C SER A 22 12.97 -2.23 7.16
N ASN A 23 12.32 -3.25 6.60
CA ASN A 23 12.89 -4.57 6.42
C ASN A 23 13.43 -4.69 4.99
N GLN A 24 14.72 -4.97 4.84
CA GLN A 24 15.32 -5.06 3.52
C GLN A 24 14.80 -6.30 2.76
N PRO A 25 14.32 -6.14 1.51
CA PRO A 25 13.96 -7.28 0.69
C PRO A 25 15.20 -8.11 0.38
N ARG A 26 15.05 -9.43 0.40
CA ARG A 26 16.08 -10.33 -0.11
C ARG A 26 15.92 -10.42 -1.62
N PHE A 27 16.99 -10.12 -2.33
CA PHE A 27 17.09 -10.29 -3.78
C PHE A 27 18.16 -11.31 -4.05
N ILE A 28 17.87 -12.59 -3.75
CA ILE A 28 18.92 -13.61 -3.83
C ILE A 28 19.30 -13.83 -5.30
N PHE A 29 18.33 -13.85 -6.24
CA PHE A 29 18.50 -13.63 -7.69
C PHE A 29 17.11 -13.32 -8.30
N SER A 30 16.82 -12.10 -8.78
CA SER A 30 15.44 -11.75 -9.22
C SER A 30 15.32 -11.39 -10.70
N ARG A 31 14.43 -12.10 -11.39
CA ARG A 31 13.61 -11.62 -12.52
C ARG A 31 12.42 -12.57 -12.69
N ILE A 32 11.62 -12.64 -11.62
CA ILE A 32 10.50 -13.55 -11.32
C ILE A 32 9.95 -14.36 -12.52
N ILE A 33 10.19 -15.67 -12.53
CA ILE A 33 9.16 -16.71 -12.75
C ILE A 33 9.48 -17.84 -11.77
N GLY A 34 8.51 -18.26 -10.95
CA GLY A 34 8.68 -19.22 -9.83
C GLY A 34 8.85 -18.56 -8.45
N GLY A 35 9.58 -17.43 -8.39
CA GLY A 35 9.67 -16.56 -7.21
C GLY A 35 10.25 -17.21 -5.94
N GLU A 36 10.32 -16.40 -4.88
CA GLU A 36 10.57 -16.87 -3.51
C GLU A 36 9.62 -16.12 -2.56
N GLU A 37 9.36 -16.71 -1.39
CA GLU A 37 8.58 -16.02 -0.37
C GLU A 37 9.30 -14.75 0.07
N ALA A 38 8.58 -13.62 0.09
CA ALA A 38 9.16 -12.36 0.50
C ALA A 38 9.51 -12.36 1.99
N VAL A 39 10.57 -11.64 2.35
CA VAL A 39 10.84 -11.36 3.77
C VAL A 39 9.63 -10.62 4.36
N PRO A 40 9.08 -11.05 5.50
CA PRO A 40 7.94 -10.39 6.11
C PRO A 40 8.16 -8.88 6.27
N HIS A 41 7.17 -8.11 5.83
CA HIS A 41 7.15 -6.64 5.86
C HIS A 41 8.23 -5.93 5.00
N SER A 42 8.95 -6.65 4.12
CA SER A 42 9.93 -6.03 3.22
C SER A 42 9.32 -5.26 2.03
N TRP A 43 8.02 -5.46 1.79
CA TRP A 43 7.23 -4.74 0.80
C TRP A 43 6.05 -4.06 1.51
N PRO A 44 6.28 -2.99 2.27
CA PRO A 44 5.27 -2.40 3.17
C PRO A 44 4.08 -1.78 2.44
N TRP A 45 4.21 -1.50 1.15
CA TRP A 45 3.11 -1.03 0.31
C TRP A 45 2.20 -2.15 -0.18
N GLN A 46 2.58 -3.44 -0.09
CA GLN A 46 1.76 -4.54 -0.60
C GLN A 46 0.47 -4.69 0.21
N VAL A 47 -0.67 -4.74 -0.49
CA VAL A 47 -1.97 -4.97 0.16
C VAL A 47 -2.74 -6.14 -0.45
N SER A 48 -3.58 -6.76 0.38
CA SER A 48 -4.57 -7.76 -0.01
C SER A 48 -5.94 -7.09 -0.03
N ILE A 49 -6.56 -7.02 -1.21
CA ILE A 49 -7.94 -6.56 -1.36
C ILE A 49 -8.85 -7.77 -1.13
N GLN A 50 -9.80 -7.64 -0.22
CA GLN A 50 -10.67 -8.74 0.21
C GLN A 50 -12.15 -8.38 0.09
N ILE A 51 -12.98 -9.37 -0.25
CA ILE A 51 -14.44 -9.31 -0.17
C ILE A 51 -14.87 -10.51 0.66
N SER A 52 -15.67 -10.29 1.70
CA SER A 52 -16.11 -11.36 2.61
C SER A 52 -14.93 -12.20 3.13
N ASP A 53 -13.87 -11.52 3.59
CA ASP A 53 -12.62 -12.11 4.13
C ASP A 53 -11.84 -12.99 3.15
N GLN A 54 -12.16 -12.94 1.86
CA GLN A 54 -11.46 -13.68 0.83
C GLN A 54 -10.61 -12.73 -0.03
N HIS A 55 -9.33 -13.07 -0.19
CA HIS A 55 -8.44 -12.37 -1.12
C HIS A 55 -8.98 -12.46 -2.55
N ILE A 56 -9.20 -11.29 -3.15
CA ILE A 56 -9.62 -11.20 -4.55
C ILE A 56 -8.49 -10.73 -5.45
N CYS A 57 -7.69 -9.74 -5.00
CA CYS A 57 -6.69 -9.06 -5.81
C CYS A 57 -5.63 -8.37 -4.93
N GLY A 58 -4.50 -8.00 -5.55
CA GLY A 58 -3.46 -7.20 -4.91
C GLY A 58 -3.57 -5.70 -5.18
N GLY A 59 -2.79 -4.91 -4.47
CA GLY A 59 -2.62 -3.47 -4.70
C GLY A 59 -1.35 -2.93 -4.04
N ALA A 60 -1.12 -1.63 -4.20
CA ALA A 60 -0.04 -0.91 -3.55
C ALA A 60 -0.57 0.34 -2.82
N VAL A 61 -0.13 0.56 -1.58
CA VAL A 61 -0.36 1.83 -0.86
C VAL A 61 0.44 2.92 -1.57
N LEU A 62 -0.25 3.97 -2.02
CA LEU A 62 0.34 5.15 -2.64
C LEU A 62 0.54 6.26 -1.61
N ASP A 63 -0.43 6.43 -0.72
CA ASP A 63 -0.46 7.45 0.32
C ASP A 63 -1.25 6.91 1.51
N LYS A 64 -1.24 7.65 2.62
CA LYS A 64 -1.93 7.34 3.87
C LYS A 64 -3.33 6.86 3.62
N GLU A 65 -4.08 7.43 2.69
CA GLU A 65 -5.49 7.08 2.45
C GLU A 65 -5.76 6.38 1.12
N TRP A 66 -4.75 6.16 0.28
CA TRP A 66 -4.96 5.76 -1.11
C TRP A 66 -4.21 4.49 -1.48
N VAL A 67 -4.94 3.54 -2.08
CA VAL A 67 -4.39 2.32 -2.69
C VAL A 67 -4.60 2.35 -4.20
N VAL A 68 -3.57 1.97 -4.94
CA VAL A 68 -3.64 1.74 -6.39
C VAL A 68 -3.74 0.23 -6.69
N THR A 69 -4.56 -0.13 -7.67
CA THR A 69 -4.74 -1.51 -8.16
C THR A 69 -5.06 -1.50 -9.65
N ALA A 70 -5.12 -2.68 -10.28
CA ALA A 70 -5.49 -2.80 -11.69
C ALA A 70 -7.01 -2.62 -11.87
N ALA A 71 -7.44 -1.91 -12.91
CA ALA A 71 -8.87 -1.70 -13.15
C ALA A 71 -9.65 -3.02 -13.29
N HIS A 72 -9.11 -4.00 -14.03
CA HIS A 72 -9.77 -5.30 -14.24
C HIS A 72 -9.99 -6.09 -12.94
N SER A 73 -9.11 -5.89 -11.95
CA SER A 73 -9.14 -6.58 -10.66
C SER A 73 -10.38 -6.21 -9.83
N VAL A 74 -10.89 -4.99 -10.02
CA VAL A 74 -12.06 -4.49 -9.30
C VAL A 74 -13.37 -4.74 -10.07
N CYS A 75 -13.30 -5.08 -11.35
CA CYS A 75 -14.46 -5.38 -12.19
C CYS A 75 -15.17 -6.71 -11.85
N LEU A 76 -14.66 -7.52 -10.92
CA LEU A 76 -15.24 -8.83 -10.61
C LEU A 76 -16.30 -8.82 -9.49
N GLY A 77 -16.61 -7.65 -8.91
CA GLY A 77 -17.60 -7.49 -7.83
C GLY A 77 -18.78 -6.56 -8.12
N GLY A 78 -18.83 -5.93 -9.30
CA GLY A 78 -19.83 -4.92 -9.61
C GLY A 78 -20.26 -4.99 -11.07
N GLN A 79 -21.57 -5.00 -11.28
CA GLN A 79 -22.21 -5.10 -12.58
C GLN A 79 -21.71 -4.00 -13.53
N GLU A 80 -21.61 -4.37 -14.80
CA GLU A 80 -21.27 -3.50 -15.93
C GLU A 80 -22.02 -2.16 -15.86
N GLY A 81 -21.30 -1.03 -15.85
CA GLY A 81 -21.90 0.22 -16.29
C GLY A 81 -21.56 1.55 -15.61
N GLN A 82 -20.69 1.66 -14.59
CA GLN A 82 -20.41 2.99 -14.04
C GLN A 82 -18.96 3.20 -13.59
N TRP A 83 -18.16 3.74 -14.51
CA TRP A 83 -16.82 4.24 -14.25
C TRP A 83 -16.87 5.47 -13.34
N HIS A 84 -16.46 5.29 -12.09
CA HIS A 84 -15.96 6.40 -11.27
C HIS A 84 -14.43 6.33 -11.31
N PRO A 85 -13.73 7.34 -11.88
CA PRO A 85 -12.28 7.46 -11.71
C PRO A 85 -12.03 7.79 -10.23
N GLY A 86 -11.88 6.76 -9.41
CA GLY A 86 -11.69 6.87 -7.98
C GLY A 86 -10.48 6.04 -7.57
N LEU A 87 -9.46 6.72 -7.05
CA LEU A 87 -8.55 6.10 -6.10
C LEU A 87 -9.43 5.40 -5.04
N TYR A 88 -9.14 4.15 -4.70
CA TYR A 88 -9.89 3.48 -3.63
C TYR A 88 -9.33 4.02 -2.32
N GLN A 89 -10.17 4.77 -1.62
CA GLN A 89 -9.84 5.26 -0.29
C GLN A 89 -9.84 4.07 0.65
N LYS A 90 -8.80 3.94 1.49
CA LYS A 90 -8.83 2.94 2.55
C LYS A 90 -10.08 3.21 3.40
N GLN A 91 -11.07 2.34 3.35
CA GLN A 91 -12.01 2.26 4.45
C GLN A 91 -11.25 1.48 5.52
N CYS A 92 -10.61 2.18 6.43
CA CYS A 92 -10.12 1.60 7.68
C CYS A 92 -11.35 1.17 8.51
N ASP A 93 -12.05 0.12 8.10
CA ASP A 93 -12.91 -0.61 9.03
C ASP A 93 -12.00 -1.52 9.86
N GLN A 94 -11.57 -0.92 10.97
CA GLN A 94 -11.39 -1.48 12.31
C GLN A 94 -10.83 -2.91 12.39
N GLN A 95 -9.54 -2.95 12.74
CA GLN A 95 -8.85 -4.08 13.35
C GLN A 95 -9.57 -4.52 14.65
N GLU A 96 -9.93 -5.80 14.72
CA GLU A 96 -9.59 -6.67 15.87
C GLU A 96 -8.78 -7.87 15.35
#